data_AF-A0A517NJB9-F1
#
_entry.id   AF-A0A517NJB9-F1
#
_cell.length_a   1.000
_cell.length_b   1.000
_cell.length_c   1.000
_cell.angle_alpha   90.00
_cell.angle_beta   90.00
_cell.angle_gamma   90.00
#
_symmetry.space_group_name_H-M   'P 1'
#
loop_
_entity.id
_entity.type
_entity.pdbx_description
1 polymer ?
#
loop_
_entity_poly.entity_id
_entity_poly.type
_entity_poly.pdbx_seq_one_letter_code
_entity_poly.pdbx_strand_id
1 'polypeptide(L)'
;MIVAEHFGDIAPGTKCSAVFFDTEKIRREKEFYAKLYSENGVHDREILRAMVAANVPDDPYWLVSLKTGDGALGNVTRLHRVDDRTGKVLPDPA
;
A
#
# COMPACT_ATOMS: atom_id res chain seq x y z
N MET A 1 -0.49 -16.00 10.37
CA MET A 1 0.71 -15.17 10.15
C MET A 1 0.34 -13.73 10.51
N ILE A 2 1.06 -13.11 11.43
CA ILE A 2 0.74 -11.75 11.90
C ILE A 2 1.66 -10.79 11.13
N VAL A 3 1.09 -10.02 10.20
CA VAL A 3 1.87 -9.14 9.30
C VAL A 3 2.76 -8.14 10.07
N ALA A 4 2.39 -7.79 11.29
CA ALA A 4 3.19 -6.98 12.21
C ALA A 4 4.58 -7.58 12.54
N GLU A 5 4.74 -8.91 12.52
CA GLU A 5 6.03 -9.57 12.80
C GLU A 5 7.12 -9.22 11.76
N HIS A 6 6.73 -8.82 10.55
CA HIS A 6 7.66 -8.44 9.48
C HIS A 6 8.27 -7.05 9.66
N PHE A 7 7.79 -6.25 10.61
CA PHE A 7 8.28 -4.89 10.83
C PHE A 7 9.41 -4.77 11.84
N GLY A 8 9.80 -5.88 12.50
CA GLY A 8 10.99 -5.99 13.36
C GLY A 8 10.93 -5.21 14.68
N ASP A 9 10.68 -3.90 14.61
CA ASP A 9 10.77 -2.93 15.70
C ASP A 9 9.45 -2.18 15.93
N ILE A 10 8.34 -2.91 16.11
CA ILE A 10 7.07 -2.28 16.51
C ILE A 10 7.15 -1.96 18.01
N ALA A 11 7.24 -0.67 18.33
CA ALA A 11 7.26 -0.20 19.72
C ALA A 11 5.99 -0.65 20.47
N PRO A 12 6.09 -1.03 21.76
CA PRO A 12 4.92 -1.33 22.59
C PRO A 12 3.89 -0.20 22.57
N GLY A 13 2.60 -0.54 22.54
CA GLY A 13 1.52 0.45 22.44
C GLY A 13 1.20 0.92 21.02
N THR A 14 1.94 0.47 20.00
CA THR A 14 1.62 0.74 18.59
C THR A 14 0.33 0.03 18.18
N LYS A 15 -0.61 0.78 17.61
CA LYS A 15 -1.81 0.20 17.00
C LYS A 15 -1.46 -0.27 15.59
N CYS A 16 -1.70 -1.56 15.32
CA CYS A 16 -1.54 -2.16 14.00
C CYS A 16 -2.91 -2.48 13.41
N SER A 17 -3.12 -2.11 12.16
CA SER A 17 -4.29 -2.51 11.37
C SER A 17 -3.82 -2.97 10.00
N ALA A 18 -4.37 -4.07 9.49
CA ALA A 18 -3.98 -4.62 8.20
C ALA A 18 -5.23 -4.92 7.36
N VAL A 19 -5.18 -4.57 6.08
CA VAL A 19 -6.23 -4.87 5.10
C VAL A 19 -5.61 -5.66 3.95
N PHE A 20 -6.23 -6.79 3.62
CA PHE A 20 -5.81 -7.58 2.49
C PHE A 20 -6.34 -7.01 1.17
N PHE A 21 -5.44 -6.79 0.23
CA PHE A 21 -5.72 -6.44 -1.17
C PHE A 21 -5.57 -7.70 -2.01
N ASP A 22 -6.71 -8.34 -2.26
CA ASP A 22 -6.81 -9.46 -3.19
C ASP A 22 -6.79 -8.98 -4.65
N THR A 23 -6.75 -9.94 -5.58
CA THR A 23 -6.72 -9.67 -7.03
C THR A 23 -7.86 -8.77 -7.51
N GLU A 24 -9.07 -8.90 -6.95
CA GLU A 24 -10.21 -8.08 -7.37
C GLU A 24 -10.11 -6.65 -6.85
N LYS A 25 -9.64 -6.45 -5.62
CA LYS A 25 -9.34 -5.11 -5.08
C LYS A 25 -8.22 -4.44 -5.86
N ILE A 26 -7.16 -5.18 -6.17
CA ILE A 26 -6.06 -4.68 -7.00
C ILE A 26 -6.55 -4.25 -8.38
N ARG A 27 -7.41 -5.07 -9.02
CA ARG A 27 -8.01 -4.70 -10.31
C ARG A 27 -8.77 -3.38 -10.23
N ARG A 28 -9.63 -3.21 -9.21
CA ARG A 28 -10.39 -1.97 -8.99
C ARG A 28 -9.49 -0.77 -8.70
N GLU A 29 -8.40 -0.96 -7.95
CA GLU A 29 -7.43 0.10 -7.67
C GLU A 29 -6.70 0.53 -8.95
N LYS A 30 -6.26 -0.41 -9.79
CA LYS A 30 -5.69 -0.09 -11.10
C LYS A 30 -6.66 0.66 -12.00
N GLU A 31 -7.93 0.28 -12.01
CA GLU A 31 -8.98 0.98 -12.76
C GLU A 31 -9.18 2.41 -12.25
N PHE A 32 -9.15 2.61 -10.93
CA PHE A 32 -9.21 3.93 -10.32
C PHE A 32 -8.03 4.81 -10.74
N TYR A 33 -6.78 4.31 -10.62
CA TYR A 33 -5.60 5.06 -11.03
C TYR A 33 -5.58 5.34 -12.55
N ALA A 34 -5.96 4.36 -13.38
CA ALA A 34 -6.07 4.55 -14.82
C ALA A 34 -7.07 5.66 -15.17
N LYS A 35 -8.22 5.70 -14.48
CA LYS A 35 -9.21 6.77 -14.65
C LYS A 35 -8.65 8.11 -14.18
N LEU A 36 -8.05 8.17 -13.00
CA LEU A 36 -7.46 9.38 -12.44
C LEU A 36 -6.42 10.01 -13.37
N TYR A 37 -5.49 9.22 -13.90
CA TYR A 37 -4.47 9.73 -14.81
C TYR A 37 -5.04 10.13 -16.17
N SER A 38 -6.02 9.40 -16.69
CA SER A 38 -6.71 9.79 -17.91
C SER A 38 -7.48 11.10 -17.75
N GLU A 39 -8.10 11.34 -16.61
CA GLU A 39 -8.78 12.62 -16.30
C GLU A 39 -7.77 13.77 -16.17
N ASN A 40 -6.54 13.48 -15.75
CA ASN A 40 -5.44 14.44 -15.66
C ASN A 40 -4.66 14.62 -16.99
N GLY A 41 -5.17 14.09 -18.11
CA GLY A 41 -4.62 14.32 -19.45
C GLY A 41 -3.61 13.28 -19.96
N VAL A 42 -3.39 12.18 -19.22
CA VAL A 42 -2.55 11.07 -19.69
C VAL A 42 -3.39 10.13 -20.56
N HIS A 43 -3.30 10.31 -21.88
CA HIS A 43 -4.07 9.52 -22.85
C HIS A 43 -3.24 8.46 -23.60
N ASP A 44 -1.91 8.55 -23.53
CA ASP A 44 -1.04 7.51 -24.06
C ASP A 44 -1.18 6.23 -23.21
N ARG A 45 -1.53 5.13 -23.87
CA ARG A 45 -1.85 3.86 -23.20
C ARG A 45 -0.64 3.21 -22.54
N GLU A 46 0.55 3.36 -23.12
CA GLU A 46 1.77 2.78 -22.58
C GLU A 46 2.23 3.57 -21.36
N ILE A 47 2.19 4.90 -21.45
CA ILE A 47 2.48 5.79 -20.32
C ILE A 47 1.48 5.54 -19.18
N LEU A 48 0.18 5.45 -19.49
CA LEU A 48 -0.85 5.19 -18.49
C LEU A 48 -0.60 3.87 -17.74
N ARG A 49 -0.28 2.80 -18.47
CA ARG A 49 0.03 1.49 -17.87
C ARG A 49 1.27 1.55 -16.98
N ALA A 50 2.32 2.23 -17.42
CA ALA A 50 3.54 2.39 -16.64
C ALA A 50 3.29 3.17 -15.34
N MET A 51 2.51 4.26 -15.40
CA MET A 51 2.15 5.05 -14.22
C MET A 51 1.32 4.25 -13.22
N VAL A 52 0.35 3.47 -13.70
CA VAL A 52 -0.45 2.59 -12.84
C VAL A 52 0.43 1.52 -12.19
N ALA A 53 1.30 0.86 -12.95
CA ALA A 53 2.19 -0.18 -12.43
C ALA A 53 3.22 0.35 -11.42
N ALA A 54 3.66 1.61 -11.57
CA ALA A 54 4.51 2.27 -10.59
C ALA A 54 3.80 2.55 -9.25
N ASN A 55 2.46 2.63 -9.26
CA ASN A 55 1.66 3.03 -8.11
C ASN A 55 0.89 1.89 -7.44
N VAL A 56 0.57 0.83 -8.18
CA VAL A 56 -0.27 -0.28 -7.71
C VAL A 56 0.42 -1.62 -7.99
N PRO A 57 0.74 -2.42 -6.96
CA PRO A 57 1.33 -3.74 -7.13
C PRO A 57 0.49 -4.68 -8.01
N ASP A 58 1.15 -5.60 -8.71
CA ASP A 58 0.47 -6.60 -9.53
C ASP A 58 -0.05 -7.80 -8.74
N ASP A 59 0.68 -8.19 -7.68
CA ASP A 59 0.37 -9.33 -6.84
C ASP A 59 -0.37 -8.93 -5.54
N PRO A 60 -1.16 -9.85 -4.94
CA PRO A 60 -1.82 -9.62 -3.66
C PRO A 60 -0.88 -9.16 -2.55
N TYR A 61 -1.33 -8.20 -1.74
CA TYR A 61 -0.55 -7.64 -0.65
C TYR A 61 -1.42 -7.24 0.55
N TRP A 62 -0.78 -7.04 1.68
CA TRP A 62 -1.36 -6.47 2.89
C TRP A 62 -1.01 -4.99 2.96
N LEU A 63 -2.02 -4.13 3.07
CA LEU A 63 -1.84 -2.73 3.44
C LEU A 63 -1.89 -2.63 4.96
N VAL A 64 -0.75 -2.33 5.56
CA VAL A 64 -0.55 -2.28 7.02
C VAL A 64 -0.42 -0.83 7.45
N SER A 65 -1.23 -0.44 8.42
CA SER A 65 -1.16 0.84 9.09
C SER A 65 -0.58 0.64 10.48
N LEU A 66 0.53 1.31 10.75
CA LEU A 66 1.15 1.38 12.07
C LEU A 66 0.98 2.79 12.61
N LYS A 67 0.33 2.89 13.77
CA LYS A 67 0.13 4.14 14.50
C LYS A 67 0.78 4.03 15.86
N THR A 68 1.95 4.65 15.99
CA THR A 68 2.64 4.82 17.27
C THR A 68 1.87 5.83 18.11
N GLY A 69 1.43 5.41 19.29
CA GLY A 69 0.78 6.30 20.25
C GLY A 69 1.79 6.73 21.30
N ASP A 70 2.24 7.98 21.22
CA ASP A 70 2.63 8.70 22.42
C ASP A 70 1.85 10.01 22.48
N GLY A 71 1.31 10.36 23.65
CA GLY A 71 0.19 11.28 23.85
C GLY A 71 0.41 12.75 23.49
N ALA A 72 1.42 13.10 22.69
CA ALA A 72 1.76 14.46 22.34
C ALA A 72 1.90 14.62 20.82
N LEU A 73 1.02 15.46 20.24
CA LEU A 73 1.19 16.20 18.98
C LEU A 73 2.00 15.49 17.87
N GLY A 74 1.32 14.69 17.06
CA GLY A 74 1.84 14.23 15.76
C GLY A 74 1.83 12.72 15.59
N ASN A 75 0.65 12.10 15.58
CA ASN A 75 0.52 10.68 15.21
C ASN A 75 0.87 10.50 13.72
N VAL A 76 2.13 10.15 13.43
CA VAL A 76 2.54 9.75 12.08
C VAL A 76 2.02 8.34 11.84
N THR A 77 0.90 8.22 11.13
CA THR A 77 0.44 6.93 10.62
C THR A 77 1.35 6.56 9.46
N ARG A 78 2.14 5.48 9.61
CA ARG A 78 2.90 4.92 8.49
C ARG A 78 2.09 3.80 7.85
N LEU A 79 1.91 3.91 6.54
CA LEU A 79 1.34 2.85 5.72
C LEU A 79 2.48 2.06 5.11
N HIS A 80 2.33 0.75 5.09
CA HIS A 80 3.28 -0.18 4.51
C HIS A 80 2.53 -1.19 3.67
N ARG A 81 3.09 -1.55 2.52
CA ARG A 81 2.58 -2.65 1.70
C ARG A 81 3.46 -3.86 1.96
N VAL A 82 2.88 -5.03 2.21
CA VAL A 82 3.60 -6.27 2.47
C VAL A 82 3.11 -7.34 1.50
N ASP A 83 4.02 -7.91 0.73
CA ASP A 83 3.72 -8.99 -0.20
C ASP A 83 3.12 -10.20 0.53
N ASP A 84 1.98 -10.69 0.06
CA ASP A 84 1.24 -11.77 0.72
C ASP A 84 1.98 -13.10 0.72
N ARG A 85 2.76 -13.38 -0.34
CA ARG A 85 3.44 -14.67 -0.52
C ARG A 85 4.75 -14.76 0.25
N THR A 86 5.47 -13.65 0.31
CA THR A 86 6.85 -13.58 0.81
C THR A 86 6.96 -12.88 2.15
N GLY A 87 5.94 -12.13 2.57
CA GLY A 87 5.97 -11.33 3.79
C GLY A 87 6.94 -10.14 3.72
N LYS A 88 7.47 -9.81 2.54
CA LYS A 88 8.42 -8.71 2.36
C LYS A 88 7.69 -7.38 2.23
N VAL A 89 8.22 -6.35 2.87
CA VAL A 89 7.74 -4.97 2.67
C VAL A 89 8.06 -4.55 1.24
N LEU A 90 7.01 -4.18 0.49
CA LEU A 90 7.12 -3.62 -0.84
C LEU A 90 7.57 -2.15 -0.73
N PRO A 91 8.42 -1.67 -1.65
CA PRO A 91 8.82 -0.27 -1.67
C PRO A 91 7.60 0.64 -1.86
N ASP A 92 7.68 1.84 -1.29
CA ASP A 92 6.65 2.84 -1.52
C ASP A 92 6.57 3.20 -3.01
N PRO A 93 5.36 3.40 -3.55
CA PRO A 93 5.20 3.89 -4.91
C PRO A 93 5.86 5.27 -5.08
N ALA A 94 6.38 5.52 -6.27
CA ALA A 94 7.16 6.72 -6.63
C ALA A 94 6.31 8.00 -6.77
#